data_AF-A0A1F3SBP7-F1
#
_entry.id   AF-A0A1F3SBP7-F1
#
_cell.length_a   1.000
_cell.length_b   1.000
_cell.length_c   1.000
_cell.angle_alpha   90.00
_cell.angle_beta   90.00
_cell.angle_gamma   90.00
#
_symmetry.space_group_name_H-M   'P 1'
#
loop_
_entity.id
_entity.type
_entity.pdbx_description
1 polymer ?
#
loop_
_entity_poly.entity_id
_entity_poly.type
_entity_poly.pdbx_seq_one_letter_code
_entity_poly.pdbx_strand_id
1 'polypeptide(L)'
;MFTVIIILFFTTFVGATESKRSGEKKSTSINFEDELVEGEVKKPELLYLLQKKQFNFKRLIKLRENFLPEMDQTSESIGRGGGQN
;
A
#
# COMPACT_ATOMS: atom_id res chain seq x y z
N MET A 1 -38.03 32.43 -8.72
CA MET A 1 -38.68 31.10 -8.78
C MET A 1 -37.73 29.94 -8.51
N PHE A 2 -36.46 30.00 -8.96
CA PHE A 2 -35.47 28.94 -8.69
C PHE A 2 -34.98 28.83 -7.23
N THR A 3 -34.99 29.90 -6.45
CA THR A 3 -34.51 29.91 -5.05
C THR A 3 -35.44 29.18 -4.08
N VAL A 4 -36.76 29.18 -4.34
CA VAL A 4 -37.76 28.50 -3.50
C VAL A 4 -37.67 26.98 -3.64
N ILE A 5 -37.30 26.50 -4.83
CA ILE A 5 -37.11 25.07 -5.13
C ILE A 5 -35.89 24.50 -4.38
N ILE A 6 -34.81 25.28 -4.26
CA ILE A 6 -33.59 24.86 -3.53
C ILE A 6 -33.85 24.74 -2.01
N ILE A 7 -34.67 25.62 -1.44
CA ILE A 7 -35.02 25.58 -0.02
C ILE A 7 -35.97 24.40 0.30
N LEU A 8 -36.87 24.04 -0.62
CA LEU A 8 -37.75 22.87 -0.46
C LEU A 8 -36.99 21.53 -0.53
N PHE A 9 -35.87 21.47 -1.26
CA PHE A 9 -35.01 20.28 -1.28
C PHE A 9 -34.14 20.15 -0.03
N PHE A 10 -33.74 21.25 0.60
CA PHE A 10 -32.85 21.22 1.77
C PHE A 10 -33.54 20.76 3.07
N THR A 11 -34.87 20.91 3.19
CA THR A 11 -35.62 20.53 4.39
C THR A 11 -35.88 19.03 4.52
N THR A 12 -35.73 18.25 3.45
CA THR A 12 -35.97 16.79 3.46
C THR A 12 -34.72 15.95 3.76
N PHE A 13 -33.53 16.57 3.86
CA PHE A 13 -32.28 15.85 4.11
C PHE A 13 -31.81 15.84 5.58
N VAL A 14 -32.52 16.52 6.50
CA VAL A 14 -32.23 16.47 7.94
C VAL A 14 -33.12 15.40 8.59
N GLY A 15 -32.79 14.14 8.34
CA GLY A 15 -33.64 13.03 8.80
C GLY A 15 -33.06 11.64 8.58
N ALA A 16 -31.75 11.45 8.72
CA ALA A 16 -31.16 10.12 8.82
C ALA A 16 -30.23 10.09 10.04
N THR A 17 -30.83 10.08 11.23
CA THR A 17 -30.10 9.83 12.46
C THR A 17 -29.70 8.36 12.50
N GLU A 18 -28.42 8.13 12.79
CA GLU A 18 -27.77 6.84 12.89
C GLU A 18 -28.46 5.94 13.92
N SER A 19 -29.25 4.96 13.44
CA SER A 19 -29.64 3.83 14.28
C SER A 19 -28.50 2.82 14.27
N LYS A 20 -27.60 2.95 15.25
CA LYS A 20 -26.55 1.99 15.59
C LYS A 20 -27.22 0.70 16.10
N ARG A 21 -27.69 -0.16 15.19
CA ARG A 21 -28.11 -1.53 15.55
C ARG A 21 -26.85 -2.37 15.76
N SER A 22 -26.44 -2.44 17.02
CA SER A 22 -25.64 -3.55 17.54
C SER A 22 -26.48 -4.81 17.41
N GLY A 23 -26.25 -5.57 16.34
CA GLY A 23 -27.05 -6.75 16.03
C GLY A 23 -26.34 -7.61 15.00
N GLU A 24 -25.70 -8.66 15.51
CA GLU A 24 -25.18 -9.81 14.79
C GLU A 24 -23.97 -9.56 13.87
N LYS A 25 -22.81 -10.14 14.23
CA LYS A 25 -21.67 -10.26 13.34
C LYS A 25 -22.07 -11.19 12.20
N LYS A 26 -22.56 -10.62 11.10
CA LYS A 26 -22.88 -11.34 9.87
C LYS A 26 -21.59 -11.99 9.35
N SER A 27 -21.40 -13.27 9.67
CA SER A 27 -20.26 -14.05 9.18
C SER A 27 -20.61 -14.59 7.81
N THR A 28 -19.99 -14.03 6.78
CA THR A 28 -20.07 -14.57 5.42
C THR A 28 -18.98 -15.61 5.26
N SER A 29 -19.34 -16.89 5.22
CA SER A 29 -18.42 -17.95 4.83
C SER A 29 -18.32 -17.93 3.30
N ILE A 30 -17.20 -17.40 2.78
CA ILE A 30 -16.89 -17.42 1.36
C ILE A 30 -16.25 -18.77 1.07
N ASN A 31 -16.93 -19.59 0.28
CA ASN A 31 -16.46 -20.88 -0.15
C ASN A 31 -15.70 -20.70 -1.48
N PHE A 32 -14.41 -21.04 -1.50
CA PHE A 32 -13.49 -20.86 -2.64
C PHE A 32 -13.31 -22.13 -3.49
N GLU A 33 -14.08 -23.19 -3.25
CA GLU A 33 -13.82 -24.51 -3.85
C GLU A 33 -13.85 -24.52 -5.39
N ASP A 34 -14.55 -23.56 -6.01
CA ASP A 34 -14.69 -23.47 -7.48
C ASP A 34 -14.09 -22.18 -8.08
N GLU A 35 -13.38 -21.35 -7.31
CA GLU A 35 -12.65 -20.22 -7.90
C GLU A 35 -11.31 -20.74 -8.43
N LEU A 36 -11.38 -21.37 -9.60
CA LEU A 36 -10.21 -21.56 -10.46
C LEU A 36 -9.57 -20.19 -10.65
N VAL A 37 -8.52 -19.91 -9.88
CA VAL A 37 -7.66 -18.76 -10.14
C VAL A 37 -6.97 -19.06 -11.47
N GLU A 38 -7.56 -18.59 -12.57
CA GLU A 38 -6.94 -18.62 -13.88
C GLU A 38 -5.69 -17.74 -13.83
N GLY A 39 -4.55 -18.38 -13.59
CA GLY A 39 -3.25 -17.76 -13.72
C GLY A 39 -2.99 -17.47 -15.19
N GLU A 40 -3.42 -16.31 -15.68
CA GLU A 40 -3.01 -15.86 -17.01
C GLU A 40 -1.51 -15.58 -16.98
N VAL A 41 -0.73 -16.30 -17.80
CA VAL A 41 0.68 -15.99 -18.03
C VAL A 41 0.78 -14.72 -18.86
N LYS A 42 0.69 -13.57 -18.20
CA LYS A 42 0.95 -12.28 -18.84
C LYS A 42 2.44 -12.18 -19.13
N LYS A 43 2.80 -12.47 -20.39
CA LYS A 43 4.16 -12.22 -20.86
C LYS A 43 4.47 -10.74 -20.65
N PRO A 44 5.59 -10.42 -19.98
CA PRO A 44 5.93 -9.03 -19.76
C PRO A 44 6.08 -8.33 -21.12
N GLU A 45 5.65 -7.08 -21.19
CA GLU A 45 5.86 -6.26 -22.36
C GLU A 45 7.35 -6.17 -22.70
N LEU A 46 7.68 -6.05 -23.99
CA LEU A 46 9.06 -5.95 -24.46
C LEU A 46 9.84 -4.83 -23.74
N LEU A 47 9.16 -3.73 -23.42
CA LEU A 47 9.72 -2.61 -22.67
C LEU A 47 10.16 -3.01 -21.25
N TYR A 48 9.38 -3.84 -20.56
CA TYR A 48 9.72 -4.33 -19.22
C TYR A 48 10.99 -5.19 -19.25
N LEU A 49 11.14 -6.04 -20.28
CA LEU A 49 12.35 -6.85 -20.46
C LEU A 49 13.60 -5.99 -20.71
N LEU A 50 13.46 -4.92 -21.51
CA LEU A 50 14.54 -3.96 -21.75
C LEU A 50 14.93 -3.22 -20.46
N GLN A 51 13.94 -2.73 -19.71
CA GLN A 51 14.17 -2.07 -18.41
C GLN A 51 14.84 -3.00 -17.39
N LYS A 52 14.39 -4.25 -17.29
CA LYS A 52 15.00 -5.25 -16.39
C LYS A 52 16.46 -5.51 -16.75
N LYS A 53 16.81 -5.59 -18.04
CA LYS A 53 18.19 -5.77 -18.48
C LYS A 53 19.08 -4.55 -18.16
N GLN A 54 18.51 -3.35 -18.17
CA GLN A 54 19.23 -2.10 -17.85
C GLN A 54 19.33 -1.82 -16.35
N PHE A 55 18.70 -2.62 -15.49
CA PHE A 55 18.77 -2.45 -14.04
C PHE A 55 20.19 -2.74 -13.53
N ASN A 56 20.74 -1.82 -12.74
CA ASN A 56 22.10 -1.93 -12.20
C ASN A 56 22.17 -2.87 -10.99
N PHE A 57 21.99 -4.17 -11.21
CA PHE A 57 22.06 -5.20 -10.15
C PHE A 57 23.42 -5.26 -9.48
N LYS A 58 24.51 -4.86 -10.15
CA LYS A 58 25.87 -4.82 -9.58
C LYS A 58 25.94 -3.97 -8.31
N ARG A 59 25.20 -2.86 -8.24
CA ARG A 59 25.16 -2.01 -7.04
C ARG A 59 24.42 -2.68 -5.89
N LEU A 60 23.30 -3.32 -6.19
CA LEU A 60 22.49 -4.04 -5.19
C LEU A 60 23.19 -5.30 -4.67
N ILE A 61 23.94 -5.99 -5.53
CA ILE A 61 24.77 -7.15 -5.16
C ILE A 61 25.89 -6.69 -4.21
N LYS A 62 26.62 -5.64 -4.58
CA LYS A 62 27.65 -5.04 -3.70
C LYS A 62 27.08 -4.55 -2.36
N LEU A 63 25.89 -3.94 -2.39
CA LEU A 63 25.20 -3.47 -1.19
C LEU A 63 24.89 -4.65 -0.26
N ARG A 64 24.41 -5.78 -0.80
CA ARG A 64 24.17 -7.01 -0.04
C ARG A 64 25.47 -7.56 0.55
N GLU A 65 26.52 -7.69 -0.26
CA GLU A 65 27.80 -8.27 0.15
C GLU A 65 28.47 -7.44 1.25
N ASN A 66 28.42 -6.11 1.15
CA ASN A 66 29.06 -5.20 2.08
C ASN A 66 28.11 -4.66 3.16
N PHE A 67 26.88 -5.19 3.28
CA PHE A 67 25.86 -4.62 4.17
C PHE A 67 26.31 -4.61 5.63
N LEU A 68 26.80 -5.73 6.15
CA LEU A 68 27.22 -5.85 7.55
C LEU A 68 28.48 -5.00 7.85
N PRO A 69 29.56 -5.06 7.06
CA PRO A 69 30.73 -4.21 7.29
C PRO A 69 30.40 -2.70 7.30
N GLU A 70 29.58 -2.23 6.36
CA GLU A 70 29.18 -0.82 6.27
C GLU A 70 28.26 -0.41 7.43
N MET A 71 27.37 -1.31 7.87
CA MET A 71 26.51 -1.10 9.03
C MET A 71 27.34 -0.98 10.32
N ASP A 72 28.29 -1.90 10.53
CA ASP A 72 29.17 -1.89 11.70
C ASP A 72 30.06 -0.64 11.72
N GLN A 73 30.67 -0.29 10.58
CA GLN A 73 31.47 0.93 10.44
C GLN A 73 30.65 2.19 10.70
N THR A 74 29.40 2.24 10.21
CA THR A 74 28.48 3.36 10.47
C THR A 74 28.18 3.46 11.97
N SER A 75 27.91 2.34 12.64
CA SER A 75 27.63 2.32 14.08
C SER A 75 28.83 2.77 14.92
N GLU A 76 30.05 2.35 14.56
CA GLU A 76 31.28 2.80 15.20
C GLU A 76 31.53 4.30 14.99
N SER A 77 31.27 4.80 13.77
CA SER A 77 31.44 6.22 13.44
C SER A 77 30.50 7.13 14.24
N ILE A 78 29.25 6.70 14.43
CA ILE A 78 28.25 7.41 15.24
C ILE A 78 28.64 7.38 16.73
N GLY A 79 29.10 6.23 17.23
CA GLY A 79 29.56 6.08 18.61
C GLY A 79 30.79 6.91 18.96
N ARG A 80 31.72 7.12 18.01
CA ARG A 80 32.94 7.93 18.22
C ARG A 80 32.70 9.44 18.05
N GLY A 81 31.71 9.85 17.24
CA GLY A 81 31.39 11.26 17.02
C GLY A 81 30.56 11.92 18.12
N GLY A 82 29.87 11.15 18.97
CA GLY A 82 28.98 11.65 20.03
C GLY A 82 29.65 12.03 21.35
N GLY A 83 30.98 11.90 21.48
CA GLY A 83 31.72 12.12 22.73
C GLY A 83 32.62 13.37 22.76
N GLN A 84 32.52 14.26 21.77
CA GLN A 84 33.25 15.53 21.76
C GLN A 84 32.24 16.69 21.86
N ASN A 85 31.78 16.95 23.08
CA ASN A 85 31.31 18.25 23.60
C ASN A 85 31.15 18.13 25.12
#